data_AF-A0A553KHE8-F1
#
_entry.id   AF-A0A553KHE8-F1
#
_cell.length_a   1.000
_cell.length_b   1.000
_cell.length_c   1.000
_cell.angle_alpha   90.00
_cell.angle_beta   90.00
_cell.angle_gamma   90.00
#
_symmetry.space_group_name_H-M   'P 1'
#
loop_
_entity.id
_entity.type
_entity.pdbx_description
1 polymer ?
#
loop_
_entity_poly.entity_id
_entity_poly.type
_entity_poly.pdbx_seq_one_letter_code
_entity_poly.pdbx_strand_id
1 'polypeptide(L)'
;SPNTMKVLLDEELPFGTSYNYKPAQAAHAPAIIQQLLQIEGVKGIYHVADFLAVERHAKYDWKPILTKVREVFGEQVEELQDNEPVRNDHFGEVKVYVQMLYGLPMQVKLTDGHEERRVGLPKPFVDAVLEAQKHAGNIVIERKWVEKG
;
A
#
# COMPACT_ATOMS: atom_id res chain seq x y z
N SER A 1 6.97 -10.29 -2.00
CA SER A 1 8.15 -10.89 -1.34
C SER A 1 8.59 -9.92 -0.24
N PRO A 2 8.97 -10.36 0.96
CA PRO A 2 9.35 -9.43 2.05
C PRO A 2 10.54 -8.51 1.71
N ASN A 3 11.35 -8.91 0.72
CA ASN A 3 12.52 -8.18 0.26
C ASN A 3 12.32 -7.48 -1.08
N THR A 4 11.10 -7.50 -1.64
CA THR A 4 10.81 -6.84 -2.93
C THR A 4 9.51 -6.06 -2.85
N MET A 5 9.55 -4.78 -3.22
CA MET A 5 8.38 -3.92 -3.32
C MET A 5 8.12 -3.49 -4.77
N LYS A 6 6.84 -3.34 -5.10
CA LYS A 6 6.38 -2.86 -6.41
C LYS A 6 6.15 -1.35 -6.31
N VAL A 7 6.80 -0.59 -7.17
CA VAL A 7 6.60 0.85 -7.36
C VAL A 7 5.96 1.05 -8.74
N LEU A 8 4.78 1.65 -8.78
CA LEU A 8 4.08 1.94 -10.04
C LEU A 8 4.66 3.19 -10.69
N LEU A 9 4.72 3.20 -12.01
CA LEU A 9 5.17 4.31 -12.84
C LEU A 9 4.01 4.82 -13.70
N ASP A 10 4.07 6.09 -14.08
CA ASP A 10 3.10 6.67 -15.02
C ASP A 10 3.35 6.23 -16.47
N GLU A 11 4.58 5.81 -16.77
CA GLU A 11 5.01 5.38 -18.11
C GLU A 11 5.23 3.86 -18.16
N GLU A 12 4.74 3.24 -19.24
CA GLU A 12 4.91 1.82 -19.50
C GLU A 12 6.09 1.56 -20.46
N LEU A 13 6.88 0.53 -20.18
CA LEU A 13 7.85 0.01 -21.15
C LEU A 13 7.17 -0.60 -22.38
N PRO A 14 7.84 -0.60 -23.54
CA PRO A 14 7.37 -1.32 -24.71
C PRO A 14 7.09 -2.79 -24.40
N PHE A 15 5.97 -3.29 -24.89
CA PHE A 15 5.51 -4.65 -24.64
C PHE A 15 6.61 -5.69 -24.92
N GLY A 16 6.79 -6.64 -23.99
CA GLY A 16 7.81 -7.68 -24.08
C GLY A 16 9.21 -7.24 -23.65
N THR A 17 9.40 -6.00 -23.21
CA THR A 17 10.67 -5.49 -22.72
C THR A 17 10.73 -5.56 -21.20
N SER A 18 11.84 -6.06 -20.67
CA SER A 18 12.16 -5.92 -19.25
C SER A 18 13.65 -5.69 -19.05
N TYR A 19 13.96 -4.97 -17.97
CA TYR A 19 15.34 -4.65 -17.60
C TYR A 19 15.60 -5.07 -16.17
N ASN A 20 16.79 -5.60 -15.92
CA ASN A 20 17.27 -5.92 -14.59
C ASN A 20 18.52 -5.10 -14.31
N TYR A 21 18.41 -4.18 -13.37
CA TYR A 21 19.45 -3.24 -13.00
C TYR A 21 20.10 -3.67 -11.68
N LYS A 22 21.42 -3.80 -11.73
CA LYS A 22 22.26 -4.04 -10.55
C LYS A 22 23.23 -2.87 -10.37
N PRO A 23 23.73 -2.62 -9.14
CA PRO A 23 24.68 -1.54 -8.88
C PRO A 23 25.91 -1.57 -9.81
N ALA A 24 26.42 -2.77 -10.15
CA ALA A 24 27.55 -2.94 -11.07
C ALA A 24 27.26 -2.52 -12.53
N GLN A 25 25.98 -2.44 -12.92
CA GLN A 25 25.54 -2.07 -14.27
C GLN A 25 24.84 -0.71 -14.31
N ALA A 26 24.88 0.04 -13.20
CA ALA A 26 24.15 1.29 -13.04
C ALA A 26 24.45 2.31 -14.14
N ALA A 27 25.69 2.39 -14.63
CA ALA A 27 26.12 3.38 -15.63
C ALA A 27 25.32 3.37 -16.95
N HIS A 28 24.67 2.26 -17.29
CA HIS A 28 23.87 2.13 -18.52
C HIS A 28 22.36 2.31 -18.27
N ALA A 29 21.94 2.49 -17.03
CA ALA A 29 20.54 2.66 -16.67
C ALA A 29 20.08 4.12 -16.86
N PRO A 30 18.78 4.39 -17.02
CA PRO A 30 18.23 5.74 -16.97
C PRO A 30 18.62 6.47 -15.67
N ALA A 31 18.77 7.79 -15.71
CA ALA A 31 19.25 8.58 -14.57
C ALA A 31 18.45 8.33 -13.27
N ILE A 32 17.12 8.19 -13.36
CA ILE A 32 16.27 7.89 -12.21
C ILE A 32 16.61 6.53 -11.59
N ILE A 33 16.84 5.51 -12.42
CA ILE A 33 17.22 4.16 -11.97
C ILE A 33 18.62 4.16 -11.35
N GLN A 34 19.55 4.99 -11.88
CA GLN A 34 20.86 5.17 -11.28
C GLN A 34 20.76 5.72 -9.86
N GLN A 35 19.91 6.74 -9.64
CA GLN A 35 19.67 7.31 -8.32
C GLN A 35 19.02 6.28 -7.38
N LEU A 36 18.03 5.53 -7.85
CA LEU A 36 17.39 4.47 -7.05
C LEU A 36 18.38 3.36 -6.65
N LEU A 37 19.32 3.00 -7.52
CA LEU A 37 20.38 2.02 -7.21
C LEU A 37 21.42 2.54 -6.21
N GLN A 38 21.55 3.85 -6.04
CA GLN A 38 22.44 4.46 -5.05
C GLN A 38 21.81 4.52 -3.66
N ILE A 39 20.51 4.25 -3.53
CA ILE A 39 19.83 4.19 -2.24
C ILE A 39 20.42 3.06 -1.41
N GLU A 40 20.90 3.42 -0.22
CA GLU A 40 21.47 2.45 0.71
C GLU A 40 20.45 1.35 1.06
N GLY A 41 20.86 0.10 0.88
CA GLY A 41 20.03 -1.06 1.12
C GLY A 41 19.29 -1.60 -0.10
N VAL A 42 19.28 -0.88 -1.23
CA VAL A 42 18.79 -1.41 -2.51
C VAL A 42 19.83 -2.37 -3.09
N LYS A 43 19.38 -3.58 -3.41
CA LYS A 43 20.19 -4.65 -4.01
C LYS A 43 20.09 -4.67 -5.53
N GLY A 44 18.91 -4.35 -6.07
CA GLY A 44 18.64 -4.37 -7.50
C GLY A 44 17.23 -3.89 -7.82
N ILE A 45 16.99 -3.61 -9.09
CA ILE A 45 15.71 -3.10 -9.58
C ILE A 45 15.34 -3.84 -10.86
N TYR A 46 14.15 -4.43 -10.88
CA TYR A 46 13.59 -5.02 -12.10
C TYR A 46 12.50 -4.11 -12.66
N HIS A 47 12.59 -3.75 -13.94
CA HIS A 47 11.63 -2.89 -14.61
C HIS A 47 10.90 -3.69 -15.68
N VAL A 48 9.57 -3.77 -15.58
CA VAL A 48 8.71 -4.43 -16.57
C VAL A 48 7.37 -3.71 -16.63
N ALA A 49 6.82 -3.56 -17.84
CA ALA A 49 5.56 -2.85 -18.05
C ALA A 49 5.58 -1.47 -17.37
N ASP A 50 4.63 -1.20 -16.48
CA ASP A 50 4.38 0.08 -15.79
C ASP A 50 4.96 0.11 -14.37
N PHE A 51 5.92 -0.75 -14.03
CA PHE A 51 6.40 -0.81 -12.65
C PHE A 51 7.86 -1.22 -12.46
N LEU A 52 8.39 -0.81 -11.31
CA LEU A 52 9.68 -1.24 -10.77
C LEU A 52 9.48 -2.20 -9.60
N ALA A 53 10.11 -3.37 -9.67
CA ALA A 53 10.31 -4.24 -8.52
C ALA A 53 11.66 -3.88 -7.88
N VAL A 54 11.62 -3.09 -6.82
CA VAL A 54 12.80 -2.72 -6.03
C VAL A 54 13.10 -3.88 -5.09
N GLU A 55 14.30 -4.43 -5.15
CA GLU A 55 14.79 -5.46 -4.24
C GLU A 55 15.72 -4.83 -3.22
N ARG A 56 15.51 -5.11 -1.93
CA ARG A 56 16.40 -4.69 -0.85
C ARG A 56 17.26 -5.82 -0.31
N HIS A 57 18.33 -5.45 0.37
CA HIS A 57 19.05 -6.34 1.27
C HIS A 57 18.22 -6.59 2.54
N ALA A 58 18.13 -7.85 2.97
CA ALA A 58 17.27 -8.27 4.09
C ALA A 58 17.56 -7.56 5.43
N LYS A 59 18.79 -7.04 5.60
CA LYS A 59 19.24 -6.33 6.81
C LYS A 59 18.80 -4.86 6.90
N TYR A 60 18.21 -4.29 5.85
CA TYR A 60 17.81 -2.88 5.79
C TYR A 60 16.30 -2.73 5.90
N ASP A 61 15.82 -1.71 6.60
CA ASP A 61 14.39 -1.43 6.68
C ASP A 61 13.85 -0.76 5.41
N TRP A 62 12.58 -1.01 5.10
CA TRP A 62 11.91 -0.41 3.95
C TRP A 62 11.67 1.08 4.12
N LYS A 63 11.39 1.56 5.34
CA LYS A 63 11.06 2.96 5.62
C LYS A 63 12.11 3.94 5.05
N PRO A 64 13.40 3.86 5.38
CA PRO A 64 14.40 4.78 4.83
C PRO A 64 14.60 4.61 3.31
N ILE A 65 14.40 3.41 2.77
CA ILE A 65 14.49 3.15 1.32
C ILE A 65 13.34 3.85 0.61
N LEU A 66 12.10 3.67 1.05
CA LEU A 66 10.92 4.25 0.42
C LEU A 66 10.92 5.77 0.49
N THR A 67 11.37 6.36 1.61
CA THR A 67 11.54 7.82 1.70
C THR A 67 12.45 8.34 0.59
N LYS A 68 13.63 7.73 0.42
CA LYS A 68 14.58 8.11 -0.64
C LYS A 68 14.05 7.82 -2.05
N VAL A 69 13.29 6.73 -2.23
CA VAL A 69 12.64 6.43 -3.51
C VAL A 69 11.71 7.59 -3.88
N ARG A 70 10.86 8.07 -2.96
CA ARG A 70 9.94 9.18 -3.18
C ARG A 70 10.67 10.49 -3.50
N GLU A 71 11.76 10.77 -2.79
CA GLU A 71 12.63 11.92 -3.07
C GLU A 71 13.19 11.89 -4.51
N VAL A 72 13.61 10.72 -4.98
CA VAL A 72 14.13 10.53 -6.36
C VAL A 72 13.04 10.77 -7.41
N PHE A 73 11.79 10.43 -7.10
CA PHE A 73 10.63 10.74 -7.96
C PHE A 73 10.15 12.20 -7.82
N GLY A 74 10.79 13.01 -6.97
CA GLY A 74 10.48 14.44 -6.82
C GLY A 74 9.28 14.74 -5.93
N GLU A 75 8.80 13.77 -5.14
CA GLU A 75 7.81 14.06 -4.10
C GLU A 75 8.46 14.87 -2.98
N GLN A 76 7.84 16.00 -2.62
CA GLN A 76 8.23 16.76 -1.44
C GLN A 76 7.91 15.94 -0.19
N VAL A 77 8.92 15.27 0.37
CA VAL A 77 8.82 14.67 1.69
C VAL A 77 8.96 15.81 2.70
N GLU A 78 7.86 16.24 3.29
CA GLU A 78 7.93 17.04 4.52
C GLU A 78 8.69 16.21 5.57
N GLU A 79 9.80 16.74 6.09
CA GLU A 79 10.60 16.11 7.14
C GLU A 79 9.72 15.87 8.38
N LEU A 80 9.13 14.68 8.48
CA LEU A 80 8.51 14.21 9.70
C LEU A 80 9.63 13.95 10.71
N GLN A 81 9.76 14.89 11.65
CA GLN A 81 10.75 14.87 12.72
C GLN A 81 10.78 13.51 13.45
N ASP A 82 12.00 13.02 13.62
CA ASP A 82 12.38 11.66 13.94
C ASP A 82 12.24 11.34 15.44
N ASN A 83 11.01 11.18 15.94
CA ASN A 83 10.80 10.89 17.38
C ASN A 83 9.70 9.89 17.72
N GLU A 84 9.39 8.94 16.82
CA GLU A 84 8.56 7.79 17.19
C GLU A 84 9.31 6.47 17.02
N PRO A 85 9.30 5.60 18.06
CA PRO A 85 10.04 4.36 18.04
C PRO A 85 9.53 3.46 16.90
N VAL A 86 10.50 2.83 16.23
CA VAL A 86 10.34 1.85 15.16
C VAL A 86 9.24 0.84 15.51
N ARG A 87 8.03 1.10 14.99
CA ARG A 87 7.02 0.08 14.78
C ARG A 87 7.07 -0.33 13.33
N ASN A 88 7.07 -1.65 13.16
CA ASN A 88 7.18 -2.35 11.91
C ASN A 88 5.85 -2.19 11.16
N ASP A 89 5.59 -0.98 10.67
CA ASP A 89 4.31 -0.64 10.09
C ASP A 89 4.26 -1.04 8.63
N HIS A 90 3.17 -1.72 8.30
CA HIS A 90 2.81 -2.18 6.97
C HIS A 90 2.46 -0.96 6.11
N PHE A 91 3.47 -0.15 5.77
CA PHE A 91 3.32 1.02 4.92
C PHE A 91 2.81 0.60 3.54
N GLY A 92 1.50 0.74 3.32
CA GLY A 92 0.82 0.52 2.03
C GLY A 92 -0.31 -0.52 2.03
N GLU A 93 -0.49 -1.32 3.09
CA GLU A 93 -1.62 -2.26 3.16
C GLU A 93 -2.82 -1.60 3.85
N VAL A 94 -3.66 -0.90 3.07
CA VAL A 94 -4.97 -0.43 3.56
C VAL A 94 -5.92 -1.61 3.61
N LYS A 95 -6.26 -2.06 4.82
CA LYS A 95 -7.26 -3.10 5.02
C LYS A 95 -8.66 -2.52 5.00
N VAL A 96 -9.49 -3.05 4.13
CA VAL A 96 -10.90 -2.72 3.95
C VAL A 96 -11.76 -3.75 4.64
N TYR A 97 -12.54 -3.31 5.61
CA TYR A 97 -13.55 -4.11 6.29
C TYR A 97 -14.94 -3.58 5.97
N VAL A 98 -15.87 -4.47 5.67
CA VAL A 98 -17.30 -4.13 5.49
C VAL A 98 -18.10 -4.77 6.61
N GLN A 99 -18.83 -3.96 7.36
CA GLN A 99 -19.77 -4.43 8.37
C GLN A 99 -21.06 -4.89 7.68
N MET A 100 -21.43 -6.14 7.89
CA MET A 100 -22.59 -6.79 7.29
C MET A 100 -23.62 -7.16 8.37
N LEU A 101 -24.91 -6.98 8.10
CA LEU A 101 -26.03 -7.49 8.88
C LEU A 101 -26.94 -8.29 7.93
N TYR A 102 -27.13 -9.59 8.17
CA TYR A 102 -27.88 -10.49 7.27
C TYR A 102 -27.50 -10.40 5.79
N GLY A 103 -26.21 -10.19 5.50
CA GLY A 103 -25.73 -10.05 4.12
C GLY A 103 -25.92 -8.67 3.50
N LEU A 104 -26.50 -7.71 4.23
CA LEU A 104 -26.61 -6.31 3.83
C LEU A 104 -25.42 -5.51 4.40
N PRO A 105 -24.70 -4.74 3.57
CA PRO A 105 -23.58 -3.94 4.04
C PRO A 105 -24.09 -2.65 4.71
N MET A 106 -23.44 -2.25 5.80
CA MET A 106 -23.81 -1.08 6.61
C MET A 106 -22.74 0.01 6.61
N GLN A 107 -21.51 -0.40 6.85
CA GLN A 107 -20.39 0.50 7.11
C GLN A 107 -19.11 -0.07 6.51
N VAL A 108 -18.28 0.81 5.97
CA VAL A 108 -16.92 0.48 5.54
C VAL A 108 -15.94 1.05 6.57
N LYS A 109 -14.98 0.25 6.98
CA LYS A 109 -13.85 0.64 7.82
C LYS A 109 -12.57 0.41 7.03
N LEU A 110 -11.80 1.47 6.87
CA LEU A 110 -10.47 1.49 6.26
C LEU A 110 -9.45 1.63 7.39
N THR A 111 -8.41 0.82 7.39
CA THR A 111 -7.30 0.96 8.33
C THR A 111 -5.98 0.60 7.69
N ASP A 112 -4.96 1.42 7.95
CA ASP A 112 -3.57 1.20 7.57
C ASP A 112 -2.70 0.74 8.76
N GLY A 113 -3.33 0.44 9.91
CA GLY A 113 -2.66 0.10 11.17
C GLY A 113 -2.42 1.30 12.11
N HIS A 114 -2.45 2.53 11.59
CA HIS A 114 -2.28 3.76 12.37
C HIS A 114 -3.58 4.53 12.53
N GLU A 115 -4.32 4.71 11.43
CA GLU A 115 -5.58 5.42 11.40
C GLU A 115 -6.73 4.47 11.07
N GLU A 116 -7.91 4.78 11.64
CA GLU A 116 -9.16 4.15 11.24
C GLU A 116 -10.09 5.21 10.65
N ARG A 117 -10.45 5.06 9.38
CA ARG A 117 -11.53 5.85 8.77
C ARG A 117 -12.76 4.99 8.59
N ARG A 118 -13.89 5.47 9.08
CA ARG A 118 -15.18 4.79 9.00
C ARG A 118 -16.18 5.61 8.22
N VAL A 119 -16.81 5.00 7.22
CA VAL A 119 -17.79 5.65 6.36
C VAL A 119 -19.06 4.81 6.34
N GLY A 120 -20.20 5.43 6.68
CA GLY A 120 -21.51 4.81 6.50
C GLY A 120 -21.85 4.71 5.01
N LEU A 121 -22.62 3.69 4.64
CA LEU A 121 -23.04 3.51 3.25
C LEU A 121 -24.21 4.43 2.85
N PRO A 122 -24.42 4.67 1.55
CA PRO A 122 -25.51 5.50 1.04
C PRO A 122 -26.90 5.03 1.46
N LYS A 123 -27.87 5.96 1.42
CA LYS A 123 -29.25 5.79 1.90
C LYS A 123 -29.95 4.46 1.51
N PRO A 124 -29.83 3.93 0.27
CA PRO A 124 -30.47 2.66 -0.08
C PRO A 124 -30.02 1.47 0.79
N PHE A 125 -28.76 1.45 1.22
CA PHE A 125 -28.23 0.42 2.10
C PHE A 125 -28.70 0.59 3.54
N VAL A 126 -28.75 1.84 4.00
CA VAL A 126 -29.26 2.18 5.34
C VAL A 126 -30.73 1.77 5.48
N ASP A 127 -31.55 2.06 4.48
CA ASP A 127 -32.98 1.72 4.49
C ASP A 127 -33.19 0.19 4.50
N ALA A 128 -32.44 -0.55 3.69
CA ALA A 128 -32.48 -2.02 3.66
C ALA A 128 -32.06 -2.65 4.99
N VAL A 129 -31.02 -2.09 5.61
CA VAL A 129 -30.54 -2.53 6.93
C VAL A 129 -31.58 -2.23 7.99
N LEU A 130 -32.20 -1.05 7.97
CA LEU A 130 -33.22 -0.64 8.93
C LEU A 130 -34.48 -1.52 8.86
N GLU A 131 -34.82 -1.99 7.66
CA GLU A 131 -35.87 -3.00 7.48
C GLU A 131 -35.45 -4.37 8.03
N ALA A 132 -34.23 -4.82 7.73
CA ALA A 132 -33.70 -6.07 8.23
C ALA A 132 -33.56 -6.10 9.77
N GLN A 133 -33.29 -4.94 10.39
CA GLN A 133 -33.22 -4.76 11.84
C GLN A 133 -34.55 -5.06 12.54
N LYS A 134 -35.70 -4.84 11.87
CA LYS A 134 -37.03 -5.17 12.44
C LYS A 134 -37.24 -6.67 12.64
N HIS A 135 -36.50 -7.48 11.88
CA HIS A 135 -36.51 -8.94 11.94
C HIS A 135 -35.31 -9.50 12.71
N ALA A 136 -34.34 -8.66 13.09
CA ALA A 136 -33.16 -9.05 13.84
C ALA A 136 -33.46 -9.11 15.34
N GLY A 137 -33.05 -10.19 16.01
CA GLY A 137 -33.21 -10.32 17.45
C GLY A 137 -32.23 -9.45 18.21
N ASN A 138 -30.95 -9.46 17.80
CA ASN A 138 -29.93 -8.58 18.36
C ASN A 138 -28.87 -8.21 17.33
N ILE A 139 -29.00 -6.99 16.81
CA ILE A 139 -28.14 -6.40 15.77
C ILE A 139 -26.67 -6.40 16.18
N VAL A 140 -26.37 -6.23 17.47
CA VAL A 140 -24.99 -6.18 17.98
C VAL A 140 -24.31 -7.54 17.90
N ILE A 141 -25.07 -8.61 18.08
CA ILE A 141 -24.58 -10.00 18.03
C ILE A 141 -24.48 -10.49 16.59
N GLU A 142 -25.41 -10.07 15.73
CA GLU A 142 -25.57 -10.63 14.38
C GLU A 142 -24.72 -9.92 13.31
N ARG A 143 -24.27 -8.70 13.59
CA ARG A 143 -23.38 -7.97 12.68
C ARG A 143 -22.00 -8.62 12.66
N LYS A 144 -21.40 -8.68 11.46
CA LYS A 144 -20.03 -9.19 11.28
C LYS A 144 -19.21 -8.27 10.40
N TRP A 145 -17.93 -8.12 10.73
CA TRP A 145 -16.96 -7.50 9.83
C TRP A 145 -16.45 -8.54 8.84
N VAL A 146 -16.44 -8.18 7.56
CA VAL A 146 -15.91 -9.01 6.47
C VAL A 146 -14.74 -8.26 5.83
N GLU A 147 -13.57 -8.86 5.82
CA GLU A 147 -12.38 -8.33 5.14
C GLU A 147 -12.57 -8.44 3.62
N LYS A 148 -12.25 -7.37 2.90
CA LYS A 148 -12.47 -7.24 1.45
C LYS A 148 -11.22 -6.85 0.64
N GLY A 149 -10.06 -6.83 1.27
CA GLY A 149 -8.76 -6.51 0.66
C GLY A 149 -8.01 -5.48 1.46
#